data_AF-A0A9P1HTX5-F1
#
_entry.id   AF-A0A9P1HTX5-F1
#
_cell.length_a   1.000
_cell.length_b   1.000
_cell.length_c   1.000
_cell.angle_alpha   90.00
_cell.angle_beta   90.00
_cell.angle_gamma   90.00
#
_symmetry.space_group_name_H-M   'P 1'
#
loop_
_entity.id
_entity.type
_entity.pdbx_description
1 polymer ?
#
loop_
_entity_poly.entity_id
_entity_poly.type
_entity_poly.pdbx_seq_one_letter_code
_entity_poly.pdbx_strand_id
1 'polypeptide(L)'
;MPAAQYLGERAYVLQQRMECKGGKVYDIDNVQDIEQCKEACRQFDCDAVNLFQLGEFSFKCEVLSYTNGMVPATGAACYYATDSGAINGGGYGGYPNWGSFGKRK
;
A
#
# COMPACT_ATOMS: atom_id res chain seq x y z
N MET A 1 -6.24 -11.41 -4.37
CA MET A 1 -5.57 -11.46 -3.05
C MET A 1 -6.53 -11.01 -1.96
N PRO A 2 -6.39 -11.51 -0.72
CA PRO A 2 -7.17 -11.02 0.41
C PRO A 2 -6.91 -9.52 0.62
N ALA A 3 -7.98 -8.78 0.94
CA ALA A 3 -7.98 -7.32 0.99
C ALA A 3 -7.15 -6.73 2.13
N ALA A 4 -6.74 -7.53 3.11
CA ALA A 4 -5.89 -7.14 4.22
C ALA A 4 -4.81 -8.20 4.49
N GLN A 5 -3.60 -7.77 4.77
CA GLN A 5 -2.43 -8.63 5.02
C GLN A 5 -1.55 -8.03 6.09
N TYR A 6 -0.84 -8.87 6.85
CA TYR A 6 0.12 -8.43 7.85
C TYR A 6 1.54 -8.61 7.33
N LEU A 7 2.37 -7.60 7.52
CA LEU A 7 3.82 -7.63 7.32
C LEU A 7 4.48 -7.38 8.67
N GLY A 8 4.92 -8.46 9.32
CA GLY A 8 5.32 -8.40 10.73
C GLY A 8 4.12 -8.05 11.62
N GLU A 9 4.25 -7.00 12.43
CA GLU A 9 3.19 -6.50 13.32
C GLU A 9 2.25 -5.50 12.63
N ARG A 10 2.56 -5.09 11.39
CA ARG A 10 1.92 -3.98 10.70
C ARG A 10 0.88 -4.48 9.69
N ALA A 11 -0.34 -3.94 9.75
CA ALA A 11 -1.43 -4.33 8.85
C ALA A 11 -1.45 -3.47 7.59
N TYR A 12 -1.66 -4.09 6.44
CA TYR A 12 -1.72 -3.47 5.12
C TYR A 12 -3.05 -3.79 4.46
N VAL A 13 -3.64 -2.79 3.82
CA VAL A 13 -4.93 -2.90 3.13
C VAL A 13 -4.75 -2.61 1.64
N LEU A 14 -5.42 -3.42 0.83
CA LEU A 14 -5.46 -3.30 -0.61
C LEU A 14 -6.54 -2.30 -1.06
N GLN A 15 -6.13 -1.31 -1.85
CA GLN A 15 -7.01 -0.53 -2.70
C GLN A 15 -6.72 -0.81 -4.17
N GLN A 16 -7.70 -1.43 -4.83
CA GLN A 16 -7.63 -1.74 -6.26
C GLN A 16 -7.89 -0.49 -7.09
N ARG A 17 -7.30 -0.42 -8.29
CA ARG A 17 -7.44 0.71 -9.23
C ARG A 17 -6.96 2.04 -8.66
N MET A 18 -6.06 1.97 -7.68
CA MET A 18 -5.48 3.11 -6.99
C MET A 18 -3.97 2.96 -6.96
N GLU A 19 -3.29 4.10 -7.01
CA GLU A 19 -1.86 4.24 -6.81
C GLU A 19 -1.63 5.13 -5.59
N CYS A 20 -0.84 4.67 -4.63
CA CYS A 20 -0.34 5.50 -3.55
C CYS A 20 0.72 6.46 -4.06
N LYS A 21 0.61 7.72 -3.66
CA LYS A 21 1.62 8.75 -3.88
C LYS A 21 2.41 8.94 -2.61
N GLY A 22 3.72 9.15 -2.74
CA GLY A 22 4.61 9.19 -1.59
C GLY A 22 6.09 9.17 -1.97
N GLY A 23 6.94 8.97 -0.98
CA GLY A 23 8.39 8.87 -1.16
C GLY A 23 8.80 7.48 -1.61
N LYS A 24 8.97 7.28 -2.91
CA LYS A 24 9.52 6.04 -3.47
C LYS A 24 10.96 5.85 -3.01
N VAL A 25 11.24 4.69 -2.43
CA VAL A 25 12.58 4.30 -1.96
C VAL A 25 13.16 3.13 -2.72
N TYR A 26 12.31 2.29 -3.31
CA TYR A 26 12.75 1.13 -4.06
C TYR A 26 11.72 0.71 -5.11
N ASP A 27 12.16 0.03 -6.15
CA ASP A 27 11.30 -0.67 -7.08
C ASP A 27 11.90 -1.95 -7.60
N ILE A 28 11.00 -2.85 -7.97
CA ILE A 28 11.32 -4.15 -8.53
C ILE A 28 10.55 -4.27 -9.84
N ASP A 29 11.27 -4.48 -10.93
CA ASP A 29 10.69 -4.75 -12.24
C ASP A 29 10.53 -6.27 -12.45
N ASN A 30 9.56 -6.65 -13.30
CA ASN A 30 9.28 -8.04 -13.66
C ASN A 30 9.03 -8.95 -12.45
N VAL A 31 8.28 -8.44 -11.48
CA VAL A 31 7.87 -9.19 -10.29
C VAL A 31 6.97 -10.36 -10.70
N GLN A 32 7.42 -11.57 -10.40
CA GLN A 32 6.64 -12.79 -10.61
C GLN A 32 5.76 -13.12 -9.41
N ASP A 33 6.19 -12.72 -8.21
CA ASP A 33 5.48 -12.93 -6.96
C ASP A 33 5.50 -11.67 -6.08
N ILE A 34 4.33 -11.33 -5.55
CA ILE A 34 4.16 -10.25 -4.57
C ILE A 34 4.98 -10.47 -3.29
N GLU A 35 5.42 -11.68 -2.99
CA GLU A 35 6.35 -11.92 -1.87
C GLU A 35 7.63 -11.09 -1.99
N GLN A 36 8.12 -10.84 -3.21
CA GLN A 36 9.30 -9.98 -3.41
C GLN A 36 9.02 -8.53 -2.99
N CYS A 37 7.81 -8.03 -3.27
CA CYS A 37 7.36 -6.72 -2.82
C CYS A 37 7.26 -6.63 -1.30
N LYS A 38 6.73 -7.70 -0.68
CA LYS A 38 6.56 -7.80 0.77
C LYS A 38 7.89 -7.78 1.49
N GLU A 39 8.84 -8.58 1.00
CA GLU A 39 10.20 -8.64 1.49
C GLU A 39 10.86 -7.27 1.41
N ALA A 40 10.81 -6.61 0.24
CA ALA A 40 11.37 -5.29 0.07
C ALA A 40 10.71 -4.25 0.97
N CYS A 41 9.37 -4.23 1.04
CA CYS A 41 8.67 -3.33 1.97
C CYS A 41 9.09 -3.54 3.42
N ARG A 42 9.26 -4.80 3.85
CA ARG A 42 9.75 -5.13 5.19
C ARG A 42 11.19 -4.66 5.42
N GLN A 43 12.07 -4.79 4.43
CA GLN A 43 13.46 -4.35 4.54
C GLN A 43 13.58 -2.83 4.64
N PHE A 44 12.70 -2.09 3.95
CA PHE A 44 12.70 -0.63 3.93
C PHE A 44 11.75 0.02 4.96
N ASP A 45 11.10 -0.77 5.82
CA ASP A 45 10.04 -0.32 6.75
C ASP A 45 9.03 0.60 6.05
N CYS A 46 8.44 0.10 4.96
CA CYS A 46 7.66 0.92 4.05
C CYS A 46 6.27 1.26 4.60
N ASP A 47 5.67 2.35 4.11
CA ASP A 47 4.29 2.73 4.42
C ASP A 47 3.29 2.21 3.38
N ALA A 48 3.75 1.99 2.15
CA ALA A 48 2.91 1.42 1.09
C ALA A 48 3.73 0.79 -0.04
N VAL A 49 3.03 -0.06 -0.79
CA VAL A 49 3.51 -0.70 -2.00
C VAL A 49 2.50 -0.49 -3.12
N ASN A 50 2.96 0.05 -4.25
CA ASN A 50 2.19 0.03 -5.49
C ASN A 50 2.55 -1.20 -6.30
N LEU A 51 1.53 -1.88 -6.81
CA LEU A 51 1.67 -2.96 -7.79
C LEU A 51 1.07 -2.49 -9.10
N PHE A 52 1.92 -2.32 -10.12
CA PHE A 52 1.54 -1.94 -11.46
C PHE A 52 1.59 -3.14 -12.39
N GLN A 53 0.51 -3.38 -13.13
CA GLN A 53 0.49 -4.31 -14.23
C GLN A 53 1.02 -3.62 -15.48
N LEU A 54 2.23 -3.99 -15.92
CA LEU A 54 2.87 -3.46 -17.12
C LEU A 54 2.47 -4.22 -18.40
N GLY A 55 1.94 -5.43 -18.25
CA GLY A 55 1.52 -6.31 -19.34
C GLY A 55 0.74 -7.51 -18.81
N GLU A 56 0.46 -8.49 -19.66
CA GLU A 56 -0.34 -9.66 -19.29
C GLU A 56 0.31 -10.51 -18.19
N PHE A 57 1.65 -10.57 -18.18
CA PHE A 57 2.44 -11.34 -17.20
C PHE A 57 3.59 -10.54 -16.59
N SER A 58 3.63 -9.22 -16.78
CA SER A 58 4.68 -8.36 -16.23
C SER A 58 4.09 -7.41 -15.19
N PHE A 59 4.65 -7.49 -13.99
CA PHE A 59 4.30 -6.60 -12.88
C PHE A 59 5.52 -5.81 -12.44
N LYS A 60 5.29 -4.55 -12.08
CA LYS A 60 6.26 -3.69 -11.42
C LYS A 60 5.75 -3.37 -10.03
N CYS A 61 6.68 -3.34 -9.09
CA CYS A 61 6.39 -3.06 -7.70
C CYS A 61 7.17 -1.84 -7.27
N GLU A 62 6.50 -0.88 -6.62
CA GLU A 62 7.15 0.29 -6.05
C GLU A 62 6.91 0.35 -4.56
N VAL A 63 7.99 0.52 -3.81
CA VAL A 63 8.00 0.59 -2.34
C VAL A 63 8.12 2.06 -1.94
N LEU A 64 7.19 2.52 -1.11
CA LEU A 64 7.09 3.89 -0.62
C LEU A 64 7.41 3.92 0.87
N SER A 65 8.40 4.70 1.30
CA SER A 65 8.72 4.86 2.73
C SER A 65 7.70 5.68 3.49
N TYR A 66 6.99 6.59 2.80
CA TYR A 66 5.84 7.30 3.32
C TYR A 66 4.80 7.47 2.22
N THR A 67 3.54 7.55 2.61
CA THR A 67 2.44 7.95 1.70
C THR A 67 2.01 9.38 2.00
N ASN A 68 1.50 10.07 0.98
CA ASN A 68 0.92 11.42 1.08
C ASN A 68 -0.52 11.47 0.51
N GLY A 69 -0.99 10.38 -0.08
CA GLY A 69 -2.33 10.29 -0.68
C GLY A 69 -2.42 9.14 -1.67
N MET A 70 -3.59 9.01 -2.31
CA MET A 70 -3.85 8.01 -3.35
C MET A 70 -4.53 8.67 -4.54
N VAL A 71 -4.22 8.21 -5.74
CA VAL A 71 -4.87 8.65 -6.98
C VAL A 71 -5.43 7.45 -7.74
N PRO A 72 -6.55 7.61 -8.47
CA PRO A 72 -7.04 6.56 -9.36
C PRO A 72 -6.01 6.23 -10.45
N ALA A 73 -5.73 4.94 -10.61
CA ALA A 73 -4.77 4.45 -11.60
C ALA A 73 -5.25 3.10 -12.14
N THR A 74 -5.47 3.04 -13.46
CA THR A 74 -5.92 1.81 -14.13
C THR A 74 -4.73 0.86 -14.28
N GLY A 75 -4.92 -0.41 -13.91
CA GLY A 75 -3.83 -1.39 -13.89
C GLY A 75 -2.89 -1.27 -12.69
N ALA A 76 -3.24 -0.47 -11.68
CA ALA A 76 -2.49 -0.36 -10.43
C ALA A 76 -3.32 -0.82 -9.23
N ALA A 77 -2.61 -1.22 -8.18
CA ALA A 77 -3.17 -1.48 -6.87
C ALA A 77 -2.21 -0.93 -5.81
N CYS A 78 -2.74 -0.26 -4.78
CA CYS A 78 -1.95 0.15 -3.64
C CYS A 78 -2.24 -0.74 -2.43
N TYR A 79 -1.20 -1.29 -1.84
CA TYR A 79 -1.21 -1.84 -0.49
C TYR A 79 -0.63 -0.79 0.45
N TYR A 80 -1.41 -0.26 1.37
CA TYR A 80 -0.93 0.74 2.32
C TYR A 80 -1.10 0.26 3.74
N ALA A 81 -0.18 0.67 4.61
CA ALA A 81 -0.23 0.35 6.02
C ALA A 81 -1.38 1.11 6.69
N THR A 82 -2.18 0.43 7.51
CA THR A 82 -3.38 1.01 8.15
C THR A 82 -3.06 2.04 9.21
N ASP A 83 -1.81 2.17 9.61
CA ASP A 83 -1.29 3.19 10.53
C ASP A 83 -0.57 4.34 9.79
N SER A 84 -0.46 4.28 8.46
CA SER A 84 0.11 5.36 7.66
C SER A 84 -0.72 6.63 7.85
N GLY A 85 -0.07 7.68 8.37
CA GLY A 85 -0.75 8.90 8.82
C GLY A 85 -1.43 9.69 7.68
N ALA A 86 -0.97 9.53 6.45
CA ALA A 86 -1.52 10.27 5.32
C ALA A 86 -2.84 9.72 4.77
N ILE A 87 -3.11 8.43 4.96
CA ILE A 87 -4.35 7.79 4.45
C ILE A 87 -5.44 7.78 5.53
N ASN A 88 -5.07 7.77 6.83
CA ASN A 88 -6.01 7.97 7.94
C ASN A 88 -6.53 9.40 8.07
N GLY A 89 -5.85 10.39 7.45
CA GLY A 89 -6.10 11.82 7.68
C GLY A 89 -7.27 12.43 6.91
N GLY A 90 -7.80 11.77 5.88
CA GLY A 90 -9.01 12.23 5.19
C GLY A 90 -8.97 12.07 3.67
N GLY A 91 -10.02 11.43 3.16
CA GLY A 91 -10.36 11.42 1.74
C GLY A 91 -9.82 10.20 1.01
N TYR A 92 -10.74 9.47 0.37
CA TYR A 92 -10.53 8.33 -0.54
C TYR A 92 -10.33 6.96 0.12
N GLY A 93 -11.45 6.25 0.25
CA GLY A 93 -11.47 4.78 0.36
C GLY A 93 -12.15 4.29 1.63
N GLY A 94 -13.48 4.14 1.57
CA GLY A 94 -14.28 3.62 2.68
C GLY A 94 -13.86 2.22 3.11
N TYR A 95 -13.20 2.14 4.26
CA TYR A 95 -13.34 1.04 5.22
C TYR A 95 -13.50 1.67 6.61
N PRO A 96 -14.33 1.07 7.49
CA PRO A 96 -14.76 1.73 8.71
C PRO A 96 -13.55 1.94 9.63
N ASN A 97 -13.28 3.22 9.88
CA ASN A 97 -12.51 3.76 10.99
C ASN A 97 -12.46 2.79 12.19
N TRP A 98 -11.42 1.96 12.24
CA TRP A 98 -11.05 1.14 13.40
C TRP A 98 -10.10 1.91 14.33
N GLY A 99 -10.15 3.25 14.27
CA GLY A 99 -9.33 4.16 15.09
C GLY A 99 -10.15 5.08 16.01
N SER A 100 -11.48 4.98 16.03
CA SER A 100 -12.35 5.73 16.96
C SER A 100 -12.89 4.85 18.08
N PHE A 101 -11.99 4.16 18.80
CA PHE A 101 -12.27 3.75 20.18
C PHE A 101 -11.31 4.44 21.13
N GLY A 102 -11.79 5.51 21.77
CA GLY A 102 -11.31 5.86 23.10
C GLY A 102 -10.55 7.18 23.27
N LYS A 103 -11.12 8.31 22.84
CA LYS A 103 -10.96 9.56 23.62
C LYS A 103 -12.33 10.10 24.00
N ARG A 104 -12.94 9.47 25.01
CA ARG A 104 -13.96 10.14 25.81
C ARG A 104 -13.25 10.94 26.89
N LYS A 105 -13.63 12.22 26.91
CA LYS A 105 -13.20 13.29 27.81
C LYS A 105 -13.53 12.97 29.26
#